data_AF-A0A3D3QMZ3-F1
#
_entry.id   AF-A0A3D3QMZ3-F1
#
_cell.length_a   1.000
_cell.length_b   1.000
_cell.length_c   1.000
_cell.angle_alpha   90.00
_cell.angle_beta   90.00
_cell.angle_gamma   90.00
#
_symmetry.space_group_name_H-M   'P 1'
#
loop_
_entity.id
_entity.type
_entity.pdbx_description
1 polymer ?
#
loop_
_entity_poly.entity_id
_entity_poly.type
_entity_poly.pdbx_seq_one_letter_code
_entity_poly.pdbx_strand_id
1 'polypeptide(L)'
;MYAKVAEERLGVEVVDGQYHFPTRKGQNQRVVYDRDEMSRLEDLLELLLDGVVRGHFVPTNDPEDCKYCDFSDICRARRGKYGKVYSPLAAWAKDHTGDVVSPEFEQFQKVRSFEK
;
A
#
# COMPACT_ATOMS: atom_id res chain seq x y z
N MET A 1 11.59 -1.11 -6.70
CA MET A 1 11.89 -2.54 -6.91
C MET A 1 12.65 -2.69 -8.21
N TYR A 2 12.09 -2.23 -9.34
CA TYR A 2 12.77 -2.26 -10.63
C TYR A 2 14.14 -1.57 -10.65
N ALA A 3 14.28 -0.39 -10.03
CA ALA A 3 15.57 0.30 -9.91
C ALA A 3 16.65 -0.60 -9.29
N LYS A 4 16.39 -1.14 -8.10
CA LYS A 4 17.30 -2.06 -7.40
C LYS A 4 17.70 -3.27 -8.26
N VAL A 5 16.72 -3.92 -8.88
CA VAL A 5 16.98 -5.08 -9.75
C VAL A 5 17.82 -4.67 -10.97
N ALA A 6 17.57 -3.50 -11.56
CA ALA A 6 18.37 -3.00 -12.68
C ALA A 6 19.81 -2.72 -12.26
N GLU A 7 20.03 -2.11 -11.09
CA GLU A 7 21.37 -1.87 -10.56
C GLU A 7 22.13 -3.20 -10.35
N GLU A 8 21.49 -4.18 -9.70
CA GLU A 8 22.10 -5.49 -9.43
C GLU A 8 22.40 -6.30 -10.70
N ARG A 9 21.50 -6.26 -11.68
CA ARG A 9 21.61 -7.10 -12.90
C ARG A 9 22.46 -6.47 -13.99
N LEU A 10 22.51 -5.15 -14.06
CA LEU A 10 23.21 -4.42 -15.12
C LEU A 10 24.51 -3.78 -14.64
N GLY A 11 24.75 -3.73 -13.32
CA GLY A 11 25.95 -3.11 -12.75
C GLY A 11 26.01 -1.61 -12.99
N VAL A 12 24.85 -0.97 -13.13
CA VAL A 12 24.70 0.47 -13.35
C VAL A 12 24.08 1.13 -12.14
N GLU A 13 24.23 2.44 -12.02
CA GLU A 13 23.55 3.24 -11.01
C GLU A 13 22.25 3.81 -11.57
N VAL A 14 21.15 3.68 -10.83
CA VAL A 14 19.85 4.26 -11.20
C VAL A 14 19.68 5.59 -10.49
N VAL A 15 19.46 6.65 -11.27
CA VAL A 15 19.32 8.02 -10.76
C VAL A 15 17.89 8.35 -10.31
N ASP A 16 16.89 7.85 -11.04
CA ASP A 16 15.47 8.03 -10.74
C ASP A 16 14.61 6.96 -11.44
N GLY A 17 13.37 6.80 -10.96
CA GLY A 17 12.34 5.99 -11.58
C GLY A 17 11.15 6.85 -11.99
N GLN A 18 10.60 6.63 -13.18
CA GLN A 18 9.52 7.47 -13.71
C GLN A 18 8.31 6.65 -14.09
N TYR A 19 7.14 7.10 -13.64
CA TYR A 19 5.86 6.61 -14.14
C TYR A 19 5.25 7.67 -15.06
N HIS A 20 5.04 7.28 -16.33
CA HIS A 20 4.44 8.15 -17.33
C HIS A 20 2.97 7.78 -17.52
N PHE A 21 2.09 8.79 -17.51
CA PHE A 21 0.66 8.64 -17.83
C PHE A 21 0.40 9.15 -19.26
N PRO A 22 0.63 8.34 -20.32
CA PRO A 22 0.59 8.78 -21.72
C PRO A 22 -0.84 9.03 -22.24
N THR A 23 -1.86 8.97 -21.39
CA THR A 23 -3.25 9.09 -21.82
C THR A 23 -3.68 10.54 -21.97
N ARG A 24 -4.63 10.80 -22.87
CA ARG A 24 -5.26 12.14 -23.02
C ARG A 24 -5.83 12.68 -21.70
N LYS A 25 -6.40 11.80 -20.86
CA LYS A 25 -6.93 12.17 -19.54
C LYS A 25 -5.83 12.43 -18.52
N GLY A 26 -4.72 11.69 -18.61
CA GLY A 26 -3.54 11.88 -17.75
C GLY A 26 -2.70 13.10 -18.11
N GLN A 27 -3.05 13.84 -19.17
CA GLN A 27 -2.38 15.08 -19.59
C GLN A 27 -0.86 14.96 -19.71
N ASN A 28 -0.36 13.76 -20.05
CA ASN A 28 1.07 13.46 -20.10
C ASN A 28 1.81 13.73 -18.78
N GLN A 29 1.12 13.59 -17.65
CA GLN A 29 1.71 13.70 -16.33
C GLN A 29 2.79 12.64 -16.13
N ARG A 30 3.83 13.04 -15.40
CA ARG A 30 4.91 12.17 -14.96
C ARG A 30 5.02 12.26 -13.45
N VAL A 31 5.08 11.10 -12.82
CA VAL A 31 5.51 10.96 -11.43
C VAL A 31 6.96 10.49 -11.45
N VAL A 32 7.82 11.23 -10.79
CA VAL A 32 9.24 10.91 -10.65
C VAL A 32 9.46 10.47 -9.21
N TYR A 33 10.17 9.37 -9.05
CA TYR A 33 10.66 8.87 -7.78
C TYR A 33 12.17 9.01 -7.79
N ASP A 34 12.70 9.90 -6.97
CA ASP A 34 14.14 10.04 -6.84
C ASP A 34 14.77 8.85 -6.10
N ARG A 35 16.09 8.82 -6.06
CA ARG A 35 16.82 7.72 -5.43
C ARG A 35 16.54 7.59 -3.94
N ASP A 36 16.38 8.70 -3.23
CA ASP A 36 16.11 8.70 -1.79
C ASP A 36 14.71 8.14 -1.53
N GLU A 37 13.71 8.53 -2.32
CA GLU A 37 12.36 7.97 -2.27
C GLU A 37 12.34 6.47 -2.59
N MET A 38 13.07 6.05 -3.61
CA MET A 38 13.17 4.64 -3.99
C MET A 38 13.92 3.80 -2.95
N SER A 39 14.87 4.39 -2.21
CA SER A 39 15.64 3.68 -1.18
C SER A 39 14.78 3.20 0.00
N ARG A 40 13.73 3.95 0.33
CA ARG A 40 12.78 3.62 1.42
C ARG A 40 11.96 2.36 1.15
N LEU A 41 11.92 1.88 -0.10
CA LEU A 41 11.16 0.70 -0.47
C LEU A 41 11.66 -0.57 0.23
N GLU A 42 12.95 -0.69 0.51
CA GLU A 42 13.49 -1.90 1.16
C GLU A 42 12.86 -2.10 2.54
N ASP A 43 12.79 -1.04 3.35
CA ASP A 43 12.13 -1.05 4.66
C ASP A 43 10.64 -1.43 4.55
N LEU A 44 9.95 -0.89 3.54
CA LEU A 44 8.54 -1.21 3.28
C LEU A 44 8.34 -2.69 2.92
N LEU A 45 9.21 -3.24 2.07
CA LEU A 45 9.13 -4.63 1.65
C LEU A 45 9.42 -5.57 2.83
N GLU A 46 10.43 -5.28 3.63
CA GLU A 46 10.73 -6.05 4.85
C GLU A 46 9.52 -6.06 5.79
N LEU A 47 8.91 -4.90 6.02
CA LEU A 47 7.74 -4.76 6.87
C LEU A 47 6.54 -5.56 6.34
N LEU A 48 6.29 -5.54 5.03
CA LEU A 48 5.20 -6.33 4.42
C LEU A 48 5.46 -7.83 4.53
N LEU A 49 6.69 -8.26 4.25
CA LEU A 49 7.07 -9.68 4.26
C LEU A 49 7.09 -10.26 5.68
N ASP A 50 7.54 -9.51 6.69
CA ASP A 50 7.46 -9.94 8.09
C ASP A 50 6.00 -10.15 8.53
N GLY A 51 5.09 -9.28 8.11
CA GLY A 51 3.66 -9.45 8.33
C GLY A 51 3.13 -10.76 7.73
N VAL A 52 3.53 -11.08 6.50
CA VAL A 52 3.17 -12.35 5.84
C VAL A 52 3.74 -13.56 6.58
N VAL A 53 5.02 -13.52 6.98
CA VAL A 53 5.69 -14.61 7.73
C VAL A 53 4.97 -14.90 9.04
N ARG A 54 4.48 -13.86 9.73
CA ARG A 54 3.74 -14.00 11.00
C ARG A 54 2.27 -14.37 10.80
N GLY A 55 1.77 -14.38 9.57
CA GLY A 55 0.35 -14.58 9.28
C GLY A 55 -0.53 -13.40 9.70
N HIS A 56 0.05 -12.20 9.80
CA HIS A 56 -0.63 -10.99 10.23
C HIS A 56 -1.26 -10.28 9.01
N PHE A 57 -2.56 -10.50 8.82
CA PHE A 57 -3.36 -9.84 7.77
C PHE A 57 -4.28 -8.80 8.39
N VAL A 58 -3.73 -7.63 8.66
CA VAL A 58 -4.45 -6.53 9.32
C VAL A 58 -5.47 -5.92 8.34
N PRO A 59 -6.75 -5.75 8.72
CA PRO A 59 -7.72 -5.08 7.87
C PRO A 59 -7.36 -3.61 7.68
N THR A 60 -7.67 -3.06 6.51
CA THR A 60 -7.61 -1.60 6.31
C THR A 60 -8.51 -0.85 7.30
N ASN A 61 -8.12 0.36 7.69
CA ASN A 61 -8.96 1.29 8.45
C ASN A 61 -9.81 2.23 7.58
N ASP A 62 -9.72 2.11 6.24
CA ASP A 62 -10.53 2.86 5.30
C ASP A 62 -11.44 1.91 4.49
N PRO A 63 -12.77 1.95 4.69
CA PRO A 63 -13.71 1.16 3.90
C PRO A 63 -13.62 1.40 2.38
N GLU A 64 -13.15 2.56 1.92
CA GLU A 64 -13.03 2.84 0.48
C GLU A 64 -11.95 2.01 -0.21
N ASP A 65 -10.94 1.51 0.52
CA ASP A 65 -9.95 0.57 -0.02
C ASP A 65 -10.61 -0.74 -0.51
N CYS A 66 -11.78 -1.08 0.04
CA CYS A 66 -12.54 -2.26 -0.36
C CYS A 66 -13.31 -2.07 -1.68
N LYS A 67 -13.35 -0.86 -2.26
CA LYS A 67 -14.16 -0.52 -3.44
C LYS A 67 -13.83 -1.39 -4.65
N TYR A 68 -12.55 -1.62 -4.90
CA TYR A 68 -12.05 -2.45 -6.01
C TYR A 68 -11.27 -3.68 -5.53
N CYS A 69 -11.39 -4.04 -4.24
CA CYS A 69 -10.68 -5.17 -3.67
C CYS A 69 -11.33 -6.51 -4.05
N ASP A 70 -10.56 -7.40 -4.68
CA ASP A 70 -10.98 -8.75 -5.05
C ASP A 70 -11.19 -9.66 -3.82
N PHE A 71 -10.52 -9.35 -2.72
CA PHE A 71 -10.60 -10.10 -1.45
C PHE A 71 -11.69 -9.58 -0.51
N SER A 72 -12.61 -8.75 -1.01
CA SER A 72 -13.68 -8.12 -0.23
C SER A 72 -14.52 -9.09 0.62
N ASP A 73 -14.72 -10.32 0.14
CA ASP A 73 -15.50 -11.35 0.86
C ASP A 73 -14.83 -11.81 2.16
N ILE A 74 -13.48 -11.86 2.21
CA ILE A 74 -12.72 -12.20 3.42
C ILE A 74 -13.04 -11.20 4.54
N CYS A 75 -13.11 -9.92 4.17
CA CYS A 75 -13.42 -8.84 5.10
C CYS A 75 -14.92 -8.61 5.31
N ARG A 76 -15.78 -9.42 4.66
CA ARG A 76 -17.24 -9.24 4.61
C ARG A 76 -17.65 -7.86 4.12
N ALA A 77 -16.84 -7.28 3.23
CA ALA A 77 -17.09 -5.97 2.67
C ALA A 77 -18.23 -6.05 1.63
N ARG A 78 -19.17 -5.13 1.71
CA ARG A 78 -20.33 -5.03 0.82
C ARG A 78 -20.33 -3.70 0.09
N ARG A 79 -20.64 -3.75 -1.20
CA ARG A 79 -20.83 -2.58 -2.06
C ARG A 79 -22.32 -2.27 -2.13
N GLY A 80 -22.72 -1.15 -1.56
CA GLY A 80 -24.09 -0.66 -1.56
C GLY A 80 -24.46 0.10 -2.84
N LYS A 81 -25.67 0.64 -2.87
CA LYS A 81 -26.12 1.52 -3.96
C LYS A 81 -25.21 2.75 -4.06
N TYR A 82 -24.98 3.21 -5.30
CA TYR A 82 -24.12 4.37 -5.60
C TYR A 82 -22.65 4.21 -5.22
N GLY A 83 -22.15 2.97 -5.07
CA GLY A 83 -20.74 2.70 -4.84
C GLY A 83 -20.25 2.93 -3.41
N LYS A 84 -21.16 3.15 -2.45
CA LYS A 84 -20.81 3.18 -1.02
C LYS A 84 -20.29 1.81 -0.59
N VAL A 85 -19.16 1.78 0.11
CA VAL A 85 -18.58 0.53 0.60
C VAL A 85 -18.71 0.45 2.12
N TYR A 86 -19.03 -0.73 2.62
CA TYR A 86 -19.08 -1.02 4.04
C TYR A 86 -18.30 -2.30 4.31
N SER A 87 -17.43 -2.28 5.33
CA SER A 87 -16.70 -3.47 5.78
C SER A 87 -16.73 -3.50 7.31
N PRO A 88 -17.29 -4.56 7.94
CA PRO A 88 -17.25 -4.70 9.39
C PRO A 88 -15.82 -4.70 9.93
N LEU A 89 -14.88 -5.35 9.22
CA LEU A 89 -13.48 -5.37 9.64
C LEU A 89 -12.80 -4.02 9.47
N ALA A 90 -13.15 -3.25 8.43
CA ALA A 90 -12.57 -1.92 8.27
C ALA A 90 -13.11 -0.91 9.28
N ALA A 91 -14.39 -1.02 9.63
CA ALA A 91 -14.97 -0.23 10.72
C ALA A 91 -14.30 -0.58 12.06
N TRP A 92 -14.17 -1.88 12.37
CA TRP A 92 -13.48 -2.33 13.57
C TRP A 92 -12.03 -1.83 13.61
N ALA A 93 -11.27 -1.99 12.51
CA ALA A 93 -9.90 -1.52 12.39
C ALA A 93 -9.80 -0.01 12.62
N LYS A 94 -10.73 0.78 12.05
CA LYS A 94 -10.77 2.24 12.26
C LYS A 94 -10.96 2.62 13.72
N ASP A 95 -11.86 1.93 14.42
CA ASP A 95 -12.18 2.22 15.82
C ASP A 95 -11.02 1.85 16.78
N HIS A 96 -10.15 0.90 16.38
CA HIS A 96 -9.02 0.41 17.19
C HIS A 96 -7.65 0.88 16.66
N THR A 97 -7.64 1.69 15.60
CA THR A 97 -6.41 2.26 15.06
C THR A 97 -5.85 3.26 16.08
N GLY A 98 -4.69 2.95 16.67
CA GLY A 98 -4.04 3.79 17.67
C GLY A 98 -4.30 3.36 19.13
N ASP A 99 -5.11 2.33 19.36
CA ASP A 99 -5.14 1.66 20.65
C ASP A 99 -3.82 0.90 20.86
N VAL A 100 -3.28 0.98 22.08
CA VAL A 100 -1.97 0.43 22.50
C VAL A 100 -1.88 -1.11 22.36
N VAL A 101 -2.96 -1.77 21.95
CA VAL A 101 -3.21 -3.21 22.21
C VAL A 101 -2.70 -4.13 21.09
N SER A 102 -2.26 -3.61 19.94
CA SER A 102 -1.80 -4.48 18.83
C SER A 102 -0.63 -3.89 18.04
N PRO A 103 0.61 -4.37 18.26
CA PRO A 103 1.80 -4.02 17.45
C PRO A 103 1.60 -4.18 15.93
N GLU A 104 0.68 -5.04 15.53
CA GLU A 104 0.33 -5.31 14.13
C GLU A 104 -0.32 -4.09 13.45
N PHE A 105 -1.07 -3.29 14.20
CA PHE A 105 -1.67 -2.06 13.69
C PHE A 105 -0.64 -0.93 13.55
N GLU A 106 0.40 -0.88 14.40
CA GLU A 106 1.52 0.04 14.19
C GLU A 106 2.27 -0.28 12.89
N GLN A 107 2.51 -1.58 12.64
CA GLN A 107 3.09 -2.06 11.39
C GLN A 107 2.24 -1.64 10.19
N PHE A 108 0.92 -1.82 10.24
CA PHE A 108 0.02 -1.36 9.18
C PHE A 108 0.07 0.17 8.97
N GLN A 109 0.08 0.97 10.05
CA GLN A 109 0.20 2.43 9.95
C GLN A 109 1.53 2.85 9.30
N LYS A 110 2.63 2.17 9.63
CA LYS A 110 3.93 2.39 9.00
C LYS A 110 3.86 2.09 7.51
N VAL A 111 3.29 0.95 7.09
CA VAL A 111 3.06 0.63 5.66
C VAL A 111 2.26 1.75 4.98
N ARG A 112 1.14 2.20 5.57
CA ARG A 112 0.31 3.27 4.98
C ARG A 112 1.01 4.63 4.89
N SER A 113 2.01 4.90 5.72
CA SER A 113 2.75 6.16 5.65
C SER A 113 3.55 6.34 4.37
N PHE A 114 3.81 5.25 3.63
CA PHE A 114 4.46 5.26 2.31
C PHE A 114 3.52 5.66 1.16
N GLU A 115 2.20 5.76 1.42
CA GLU A 115 1.22 6.17 0.39
C GLU A 115 1.13 7.70 0.23
N LYS A 116 1.81 8.48 1.08
CA LYS A 116 1.76 9.95 1.12
C LYS A 116 3.06 10.58 0.65
#